data_AF-A0A1Y2B2J2-F1
#
_entry.id   AF-A0A1Y2B2J2-F1
#
_cell.length_a   1.000
_cell.length_b   1.000
_cell.length_c   1.000
_cell.angle_alpha   90.00
_cell.angle_beta   90.00
_cell.angle_gamma   90.00
#
_symmetry.space_group_name_H-M   'P 1'
#
loop_
_entity.id
_entity.type
_entity.pdbx_description
1 polymer ?
#
loop_
_entity_poly.entity_id
_entity_poly.type
_entity_poly.pdbx_seq_one_letter_code
_entity_poly.pdbx_strand_id
1 'polypeptide(L)'
;MIDYTSIPIILPLPLFLGLYTTYTKISPFFNTEKQRAYILSTISATTMSIISVPFVWTYIVYGLQEVLKAGGEGWMYVLGKVGVVFFATYLTSDLLVGYFKYRSQVGLLTGWVHHICYIALMIHLVNSSQSPIFLIAGIMEVPTLDLAVSNLFPSIRNDERFLVTFFLLRILFHAILLIDCARPSSRLITDDSWMPTILLALSGALHVSWFRGGLNGYLKRRATDKSKSKSKAKRLDEPLVDTAIAFDPTVLDSTLPLPGTPEDSPLVTPYTPSQTPMTLRDSYIFTNLPALPAIPAIISLPTIPPLSELTAAGFKDAVRNRWEEQRGRFTRGGALGGLGLRRRKGKDTETQVLVQEVEVDVEIEG
;
A
#
# COMPACT_ATOMS: atom_id res chain seq x y z
N MET A 1 -44.53 2.82 3.23
CA MET A 1 -43.32 3.18 3.99
C MET A 1 -42.27 2.14 3.65
N ILE A 2 -41.19 2.50 2.96
CA ILE A 2 -40.14 1.52 2.60
C ILE A 2 -39.39 1.19 3.89
N ASP A 3 -39.32 -0.09 4.24
CA ASP A 3 -38.57 -0.55 5.41
C ASP A 3 -37.06 -0.53 5.12
N TYR A 4 -36.41 0.54 5.57
CA TYR A 4 -34.98 0.73 5.41
C TYR A 4 -34.13 -0.14 6.35
N THR A 5 -34.75 -0.85 7.31
CA THR A 5 -34.03 -1.77 8.21
C THR A 5 -33.48 -2.99 7.50
N SER A 6 -34.04 -3.32 6.32
CA SER A 6 -33.60 -4.44 5.49
C SER A 6 -32.37 -4.14 4.62
N ILE A 7 -31.97 -2.87 4.45
CA ILE A 7 -30.82 -2.47 3.61
C ILE A 7 -29.53 -3.24 3.98
N PRO A 8 -29.13 -3.33 5.26
CA PRO A 8 -27.88 -4.00 5.64
C PRO A 8 -27.84 -5.49 5.35
N ILE A 9 -29.01 -6.12 5.16
CA ILE A 9 -29.16 -7.55 4.93
C ILE A 9 -29.18 -7.84 3.42
N ILE A 10 -29.95 -7.05 2.66
CA ILE A 10 -30.20 -7.32 1.24
C ILE A 10 -29.06 -6.83 0.35
N LEU A 11 -28.45 -5.70 0.68
CA LEU A 11 -27.51 -5.00 -0.19
C LEU A 11 -26.08 -5.60 -0.27
N PRO A 12 -25.50 -6.21 0.78
CA PRO A 12 -24.11 -6.69 0.71
C PRO A 12 -23.84 -7.70 -0.39
N LEU A 13 -24.72 -8.70 -0.57
CA LEU A 13 -24.53 -9.75 -1.57
C LEU A 13 -24.49 -9.21 -3.01
N PRO A 14 -25.48 -8.44 -3.50
CA PRO A 14 -25.43 -7.88 -4.84
C PRO A 14 -24.26 -6.90 -5.03
N LEU A 15 -23.90 -6.12 -4.00
CA LEU A 15 -22.71 -5.27 -4.07
C LEU A 15 -21.42 -6.06 -4.19
N PHE A 16 -21.26 -7.14 -3.42
CA PHE A 16 -20.10 -8.03 -3.51
C PHE A 16 -20.00 -8.65 -4.90
N LEU A 17 -21.11 -9.19 -5.44
CA LEU A 17 -21.14 -9.75 -6.79
C LEU A 17 -20.81 -8.68 -7.84
N GLY A 18 -21.32 -7.46 -7.70
CA GLY A 18 -21.01 -6.33 -8.57
C GLY A 18 -19.52 -5.95 -8.54
N LEU A 19 -18.93 -5.81 -7.35
CA LEU A 19 -17.51 -5.51 -7.19
C LEU A 19 -16.62 -6.63 -7.73
N TYR A 20 -16.95 -7.88 -7.43
CA TYR A 20 -16.21 -9.04 -7.91
C TYR A 20 -16.25 -9.17 -9.44
N THR A 21 -17.44 -9.06 -10.03
CA THR A 21 -17.61 -9.11 -11.50
C THR A 21 -16.92 -7.94 -12.20
N THR A 22 -16.96 -6.75 -11.61
CA THR A 22 -16.23 -5.59 -12.13
C THR A 22 -14.72 -5.83 -12.07
N TYR A 23 -14.21 -6.33 -10.94
CA TYR A 23 -12.80 -6.68 -10.80
C TYR A 23 -12.34 -7.73 -11.82
N THR A 24 -13.10 -8.82 -12.01
CA THR A 24 -12.71 -9.89 -12.95
C THR A 24 -12.72 -9.43 -14.40
N LYS A 25 -13.61 -8.49 -14.76
CA LYS A 25 -13.64 -7.89 -16.10
C LYS A 25 -12.52 -6.86 -16.32
N ILE A 26 -12.16 -6.09 -15.30
CA ILE A 26 -11.18 -5.01 -15.42
C ILE A 26 -9.73 -5.49 -15.22
N SER A 27 -9.50 -6.47 -14.34
CA SER A 27 -8.15 -6.94 -14.01
C SER A 27 -7.29 -7.44 -15.19
N PRO A 28 -7.84 -8.00 -16.28
CA PRO A 28 -7.05 -8.39 -17.46
C PRO A 28 -6.40 -7.20 -18.18
N PHE A 29 -6.93 -5.97 -18.03
CA PHE A 29 -6.35 -4.78 -18.64
C PHE A 29 -5.10 -4.27 -17.91
N PHE A 30 -4.77 -4.85 -16.75
CA PHE A 30 -3.61 -4.48 -15.94
C PHE A 30 -2.64 -5.65 -15.83
N ASN A 31 -1.37 -5.42 -16.12
CA ASN A 31 -0.37 -6.48 -16.21
C ASN A 31 0.19 -6.88 -14.84
N THR A 32 0.30 -5.94 -13.92
CA THR A 32 0.95 -6.17 -12.62
C THR A 32 -0.06 -6.47 -11.51
N GLU A 33 0.29 -7.35 -10.57
CA GLU A 33 -0.52 -7.59 -9.36
C GLU A 33 -0.75 -6.30 -8.58
N LYS A 34 0.28 -5.44 -8.51
CA LYS A 34 0.22 -4.13 -7.87
C LYS A 34 -0.90 -3.27 -8.47
N GLN A 35 -0.96 -3.12 -9.80
CA GLN A 35 -2.05 -2.38 -10.44
C GLN A 35 -3.40 -3.00 -10.14
N ARG A 36 -3.53 -4.32 -10.26
CA ARG A 36 -4.79 -5.03 -10.00
C ARG A 36 -5.31 -4.79 -8.58
N ALA A 37 -4.42 -4.73 -7.58
CA ALA A 37 -4.78 -4.45 -6.19
C ALA A 37 -5.45 -3.07 -6.00
N TYR A 38 -5.21 -2.09 -6.88
CA TYR A 38 -5.82 -0.75 -6.78
C TYR A 38 -7.17 -0.61 -7.51
N ILE A 39 -7.66 -1.64 -8.20
CA ILE A 39 -8.94 -1.57 -8.93
C ILE A 39 -10.10 -1.33 -7.97
N LEU A 40 -10.24 -2.18 -6.94
CA LEU A 40 -11.32 -2.06 -5.96
C LEU A 40 -11.20 -0.77 -5.14
N SER A 41 -9.99 -0.38 -4.76
CA SER A 41 -9.74 0.89 -4.05
C SER A 41 -10.14 2.11 -4.89
N THR A 42 -9.88 2.09 -6.20
CA THR A 42 -10.31 3.17 -7.11
C THR A 42 -11.83 3.29 -7.15
N ILE A 43 -12.53 2.17 -7.29
CA ILE A 43 -14.01 2.14 -7.31
C ILE A 43 -14.56 2.66 -5.97
N SER A 44 -14.04 2.13 -4.87
CA SER A 44 -14.49 2.52 -3.53
C SER A 44 -14.24 3.99 -3.22
N ALA A 45 -13.03 4.48 -3.46
CA ALA A 45 -12.67 5.86 -3.19
C ALA A 45 -13.47 6.84 -4.05
N THR A 46 -13.77 6.48 -5.31
CA THR A 46 -14.67 7.27 -6.18
C THR A 46 -16.07 7.33 -5.58
N THR A 47 -16.66 6.18 -5.26
CA THR A 47 -18.02 6.10 -4.73
C THR A 47 -18.15 6.85 -3.40
N MET A 48 -17.22 6.66 -2.47
CA MET A 48 -17.24 7.34 -1.16
C MET A 48 -17.03 8.85 -1.29
N SER A 49 -16.16 9.29 -2.20
CA SER A 49 -15.98 10.73 -2.48
C SER A 49 -17.27 11.35 -3.01
N ILE A 50 -18.02 10.67 -3.89
CA ILE A 50 -19.29 11.17 -4.43
C ILE A 50 -20.40 11.15 -3.37
N ILE A 51 -20.57 10.04 -2.65
CA ILE A 51 -21.63 9.88 -1.65
C ILE A 51 -21.45 10.86 -0.48
N SER A 52 -20.21 11.23 -0.14
CA SER A 52 -19.92 12.15 0.97
C SER A 52 -20.27 13.60 0.70
N VAL A 53 -20.33 14.04 -0.57
CA VAL A 53 -20.56 15.45 -0.95
C VAL A 53 -21.75 16.10 -0.22
N PRO A 54 -22.97 15.53 -0.23
CA PRO A 54 -24.10 16.16 0.47
C PRO A 54 -23.90 16.28 1.98
N PHE A 55 -23.22 15.32 2.62
CA PHE A 55 -22.94 15.35 4.05
C PHE A 55 -21.90 16.43 4.39
N VAL A 56 -20.83 16.52 3.59
CA VAL A 56 -19.80 17.55 3.76
C VAL A 56 -20.36 18.94 3.48
N TRP A 57 -21.17 19.10 2.45
CA TRP A 57 -21.85 20.36 2.16
C TRP A 57 -22.71 20.81 3.34
N THR A 58 -23.56 19.90 3.84
CA THR A 58 -24.43 20.19 4.99
C THR A 58 -23.62 20.50 6.25
N TYR A 59 -22.51 19.78 6.47
CA TYR A 59 -21.58 20.02 7.58
C TYR A 59 -20.95 21.41 7.52
N ILE A 60 -20.43 21.81 6.35
CA ILE A 60 -19.74 23.09 6.19
C ILE A 60 -20.73 24.26 6.32
N VAL A 61 -21.95 24.13 5.80
CA VAL A 61 -22.92 25.22 5.77
C VAL A 61 -23.70 25.33 7.09
N TYR A 62 -24.09 24.21 7.68
CA TYR A 62 -25.03 24.16 8.80
C TYR A 62 -24.49 23.51 10.08
N GLY A 63 -23.31 22.88 10.03
CA GLY A 63 -22.67 22.22 11.16
C GLY A 63 -23.11 20.77 11.42
N LEU A 64 -22.47 20.14 12.41
CA LEU A 64 -22.63 18.70 12.69
C LEU A 64 -24.05 18.30 13.11
N GLN A 65 -24.74 19.15 13.89
CA GLN A 65 -26.09 18.88 14.38
C GLN A 65 -27.10 18.72 13.23
N GLU A 66 -27.04 19.61 12.24
CA GLU A 66 -27.94 19.53 11.09
C GLU A 66 -27.62 18.32 10.19
N VAL A 67 -26.35 17.91 10.09
CA VAL A 67 -25.99 16.68 9.37
C VAL A 67 -26.56 15.44 10.05
N LEU A 68 -26.48 15.36 11.38
CA LEU A 68 -27.04 14.22 12.13
C LEU A 68 -28.56 14.18 12.03
N LYS A 69 -29.22 15.33 12.13
CA LYS A 69 -30.67 15.45 11.95
C LYS A 69 -31.09 15.02 10.54
N ALA A 70 -30.49 15.62 9.51
CA ALA A 70 -30.78 15.26 8.12
C ALA A 70 -30.44 13.81 7.80
N GLY A 71 -29.38 13.27 8.41
CA GLY A 71 -28.98 11.87 8.28
C GLY A 71 -29.80 10.89 9.12
N GLY A 72 -30.72 11.37 9.97
CA GLY A 72 -31.66 10.56 10.74
C GLY A 72 -32.97 10.27 9.99
N GLU A 73 -33.26 11.03 8.93
CA GLU A 73 -34.51 10.90 8.17
C GLU A 73 -34.34 11.09 6.65
N GLY A 74 -35.40 10.82 5.89
CA GLY A 74 -35.44 11.09 4.46
C GLY A 74 -34.38 10.36 3.62
N TRP A 75 -33.94 11.00 2.53
CA TRP A 75 -33.02 10.40 1.58
C TRP A 75 -31.56 10.34 2.08
N MET A 76 -31.14 11.28 2.94
CA MET A 76 -29.79 11.28 3.52
C MET A 76 -29.62 10.13 4.52
N TYR A 77 -30.66 9.75 5.26
CA TYR A 77 -30.65 8.53 6.06
C TYR A 77 -30.39 7.28 5.20
N VAL A 78 -31.15 7.12 4.11
CA VAL A 78 -30.98 5.98 3.19
C VAL A 78 -29.59 5.98 2.58
N LEU A 79 -29.12 7.14 2.10
CA LEU A 79 -27.80 7.29 1.50
C LEU A 79 -26.68 6.98 2.50
N GLY A 80 -26.82 7.38 3.76
CA GLY A 80 -25.88 7.07 4.83
C GLY A 80 -25.78 5.56 5.09
N LYS A 81 -26.92 4.87 5.18
CA LYS A 81 -26.94 3.40 5.34
C LYS A 81 -26.34 2.69 4.13
N VAL A 82 -26.70 3.10 2.91
CA VAL A 82 -26.12 2.56 1.67
C VAL A 82 -24.61 2.76 1.62
N GLY A 83 -24.12 3.96 1.97
CA GLY A 83 -22.70 4.27 1.98
C GLY A 83 -21.90 3.40 2.98
N VAL A 84 -22.41 3.23 4.19
CA VAL A 84 -21.79 2.36 5.21
C VAL A 84 -21.76 0.90 4.74
N VAL A 85 -22.87 0.38 4.22
CA VAL A 85 -22.97 -1.00 3.72
C VAL A 85 -22.08 -1.22 2.50
N PHE A 86 -22.01 -0.24 1.60
CA PHE A 86 -21.10 -0.27 0.46
C PHE A 86 -19.65 -0.35 0.92
N PHE A 87 -19.23 0.53 1.84
CA PHE A 87 -17.85 0.53 2.31
C PHE A 87 -17.49 -0.77 3.04
N ALA A 88 -18.40 -1.30 3.88
CA ALA A 88 -18.23 -2.60 4.54
C ALA A 88 -18.05 -3.75 3.54
N THR A 89 -18.87 -3.74 2.49
CA THR A 89 -18.83 -4.76 1.43
C THR A 89 -17.56 -4.64 0.61
N TYR A 90 -17.11 -3.42 0.30
CA TYR A 90 -15.82 -3.17 -0.34
C TYR A 90 -14.67 -3.75 0.48
N LEU A 91 -14.58 -3.45 1.78
CA LEU A 91 -13.48 -3.93 2.63
C LEU A 91 -13.44 -5.46 2.67
N THR A 92 -14.60 -6.09 2.80
CA THR A 92 -14.74 -7.56 2.73
C THR A 92 -14.32 -8.09 1.36
N SER A 93 -14.74 -7.43 0.28
CA SER A 93 -14.39 -7.79 -1.10
C SER A 93 -12.89 -7.68 -1.33
N ASP A 94 -12.26 -6.61 -0.86
CA ASP A 94 -10.82 -6.38 -1.03
C ASP A 94 -9.98 -7.40 -0.25
N LEU A 95 -10.40 -7.78 0.96
CA LEU A 95 -9.73 -8.86 1.71
C LEU A 95 -9.89 -10.22 1.02
N LEU A 96 -11.11 -10.55 0.56
CA LEU A 96 -11.37 -11.84 -0.10
C LEU A 96 -10.63 -11.92 -1.45
N VAL A 97 -10.83 -10.95 -2.33
CA VAL A 97 -10.15 -10.91 -3.62
C VAL A 97 -8.65 -10.80 -3.43
N GLY A 98 -8.19 -9.97 -2.50
CA GLY A 98 -6.77 -9.82 -2.20
C GLY A 98 -6.13 -11.11 -1.69
N TYR A 99 -6.81 -11.86 -0.83
CA TYR A 99 -6.34 -13.17 -0.38
C TYR A 99 -6.12 -14.16 -1.55
N PHE A 100 -7.02 -14.14 -2.54
CA PHE A 100 -6.99 -15.09 -3.67
C PHE A 100 -6.20 -14.61 -4.90
N LYS A 101 -6.12 -13.30 -5.17
CA LYS A 101 -5.66 -12.74 -6.45
C LYS A 101 -4.42 -11.86 -6.35
N TYR A 102 -4.15 -11.23 -5.21
CA TYR A 102 -3.01 -10.33 -5.02
C TYR A 102 -2.51 -10.37 -3.57
N ARG A 103 -2.31 -11.58 -3.04
CA ARG A 103 -1.96 -11.80 -1.63
C ARG A 103 -0.70 -11.04 -1.20
N SER A 104 0.25 -10.93 -2.12
CA SER A 104 1.51 -10.17 -1.96
C SER A 104 1.28 -8.68 -1.66
N GLN A 105 0.13 -8.13 -2.04
CA GLN A 105 -0.19 -6.70 -1.90
C GLN A 105 -1.00 -6.39 -0.63
N VAL A 106 -1.54 -7.40 0.08
CA VAL A 106 -2.33 -7.18 1.30
C VAL A 106 -1.41 -7.17 2.52
N GLY A 107 -0.95 -5.97 2.90
CA GLY A 107 -0.11 -5.77 4.08
C GLY A 107 -0.82 -6.12 5.39
N LEU A 108 -0.06 -6.52 6.43
CA LEU A 108 -0.63 -6.90 7.73
C LEU A 108 -1.36 -5.73 8.41
N LEU A 109 -0.68 -4.59 8.55
CA LEU A 109 -1.23 -3.44 9.28
C LEU A 109 -2.27 -2.70 8.44
N THR A 110 -1.94 -2.39 7.20
CA THR A 110 -2.71 -1.49 6.33
C THR A 110 -3.74 -2.19 5.48
N GLY A 111 -3.61 -3.51 5.27
CA GLY A 111 -4.65 -4.36 4.70
C GLY A 111 -5.47 -5.02 5.81
N TRP A 112 -4.93 -6.06 6.44
CA TRP A 112 -5.70 -6.92 7.35
C TRP A 112 -6.26 -6.19 8.57
N VAL A 113 -5.40 -5.65 9.43
CA VAL A 113 -5.83 -5.02 10.69
C VAL A 113 -6.73 -3.83 10.42
N HIS A 114 -6.31 -2.94 9.52
CA HIS A 114 -7.08 -1.77 9.13
C HIS A 114 -8.48 -2.14 8.59
N HIS A 115 -8.57 -3.07 7.63
CA HIS A 115 -9.87 -3.44 7.05
C HIS A 115 -10.77 -4.16 8.06
N ILE A 116 -10.24 -5.05 8.90
CA ILE A 116 -11.04 -5.72 9.94
C ILE A 116 -11.60 -4.70 10.94
N CYS A 117 -10.77 -3.75 11.39
CA CYS A 117 -11.23 -2.68 12.28
C CYS A 117 -12.33 -1.83 11.62
N TYR A 118 -12.19 -1.47 10.34
CA TYR A 118 -13.22 -0.72 9.63
C TYR A 118 -14.48 -1.54 9.35
N ILE A 119 -14.39 -2.85 9.11
CA ILE A 119 -15.57 -3.73 9.00
C ILE A 119 -16.35 -3.72 10.32
N ALA A 120 -15.67 -3.89 11.45
CA ALA A 120 -16.30 -3.79 12.77
C ALA A 120 -16.93 -2.41 13.00
N LEU A 121 -16.26 -1.35 12.57
CA LEU A 121 -16.83 0.00 12.61
C LEU A 121 -18.09 0.12 11.75
N MET A 122 -18.09 -0.38 10.52
CA MET A 122 -19.28 -0.29 9.66
C MET A 122 -20.47 -1.07 10.25
N ILE A 123 -20.21 -2.23 10.88
CA ILE A 123 -21.24 -2.98 11.62
C ILE A 123 -21.77 -2.15 12.80
N HIS A 124 -20.92 -1.41 13.52
CA HIS A 124 -21.40 -0.50 14.55
C HIS A 124 -22.25 0.64 13.97
N LEU A 125 -21.76 1.32 12.93
CA LEU A 125 -22.42 2.48 12.32
C LEU A 125 -23.75 2.14 11.66
N VAL A 126 -23.89 0.95 11.10
CA VAL A 126 -25.16 0.53 10.50
C VAL A 126 -26.25 0.31 11.56
N ASN A 127 -25.84 -0.01 12.80
CA ASN A 127 -26.74 -0.18 13.94
C ASN A 127 -26.88 1.09 14.80
N SER A 128 -26.19 2.18 14.45
CA SER A 128 -26.28 3.46 15.17
C SER A 128 -26.78 4.59 14.26
N SER A 129 -27.07 5.75 14.86
CA SER A 129 -27.42 7.00 14.19
C SER A 129 -26.19 7.79 13.69
N GLN A 130 -24.99 7.23 13.82
CA GLN A 130 -23.72 7.93 13.59
C GLN A 130 -23.16 7.75 12.17
N SER A 131 -23.86 7.03 11.29
CA SER A 131 -23.47 6.88 9.88
C SER A 131 -23.14 8.23 9.19
N PRO A 132 -23.90 9.34 9.41
CA PRO A 132 -23.63 10.62 8.76
C PRO A 132 -22.24 11.17 9.07
N ILE A 133 -21.71 10.98 10.28
CA ILE A 133 -20.36 11.42 10.67
C ILE A 133 -19.30 10.71 9.83
N PHE A 134 -19.46 9.41 9.64
CA PHE A 134 -18.58 8.64 8.76
C PHE A 134 -18.68 9.10 7.30
N LEU A 135 -19.86 9.50 6.83
CA LEU A 135 -20.02 10.01 5.48
C LEU A 135 -19.44 11.42 5.30
N ILE A 136 -19.43 12.28 6.33
CA ILE A 136 -18.63 13.53 6.30
C ILE A 136 -17.15 13.19 6.08
N ALA A 137 -16.64 12.21 6.83
CA ALA A 137 -15.27 11.72 6.69
C ALA A 137 -14.99 11.04 5.33
N GLY A 138 -16.02 10.61 4.58
CA GLY A 138 -15.88 9.96 3.28
C GLY A 138 -15.15 10.79 2.22
N ILE A 139 -15.17 12.13 2.31
CA ILE A 139 -14.43 13.01 1.38
C ILE A 139 -12.91 12.85 1.51
N MET A 140 -12.45 12.31 2.65
CA MET A 140 -11.04 11.99 2.87
C MET A 140 -10.56 10.81 2.01
N GLU A 141 -11.43 10.19 1.21
CA GLU A 141 -11.03 9.22 0.19
C GLU A 141 -10.50 9.86 -1.10
N VAL A 142 -10.66 11.17 -1.32
CA VAL A 142 -10.12 11.84 -2.52
C VAL A 142 -8.60 11.66 -2.70
N PRO A 143 -7.74 11.77 -1.66
CA PRO A 143 -6.31 11.45 -1.79
C PRO A 143 -6.05 9.97 -2.08
N THR A 144 -6.89 9.06 -1.58
CA THR A 144 -6.81 7.62 -1.91
C THR A 144 -7.19 7.37 -3.35
N LEU A 145 -8.19 8.07 -3.87
CA LEU A 145 -8.57 8.02 -5.27
C LEU A 145 -7.40 8.45 -6.14
N ASP A 146 -6.75 9.57 -5.80
CA ASP A 146 -5.57 10.05 -6.52
C ASP A 146 -4.42 9.02 -6.51
N LEU A 147 -4.16 8.42 -5.35
CA LEU A 147 -3.15 7.37 -5.19
C LEU A 147 -3.50 6.12 -6.01
N ALA A 148 -4.73 5.65 -5.94
CA ALA A 148 -5.17 4.42 -6.59
C ALA A 148 -5.14 4.58 -8.12
N VAL A 149 -5.66 5.68 -8.63
CA VAL A 149 -5.61 6.04 -10.04
C VAL A 149 -4.18 6.21 -10.53
N SER A 150 -3.30 6.84 -9.75
CA SER A 150 -1.88 6.99 -10.11
C SER A 150 -1.11 5.66 -10.11
N ASN A 151 -1.56 4.65 -9.36
CA ASN A 151 -0.99 3.30 -9.43
C ASN A 151 -1.53 2.53 -10.64
N LEU A 152 -2.81 2.70 -11.01
CA LEU A 152 -3.38 2.10 -12.22
C LEU A 152 -2.74 2.69 -13.49
N PHE A 153 -2.60 4.02 -13.53
CA PHE A 153 -2.07 4.78 -14.65
C PHE A 153 -0.86 5.62 -14.21
N PRO A 154 0.36 5.05 -14.22
CA PRO A 154 1.56 5.76 -13.78
C PRO A 154 1.85 7.07 -14.52
N SER A 155 1.35 7.22 -15.76
CA SER A 155 1.54 8.42 -16.59
C SER A 155 0.89 9.69 -16.01
N ILE A 156 -0.16 9.55 -15.19
CA ILE A 156 -0.86 10.70 -14.59
C ILE A 156 -0.47 10.95 -13.13
N ARG A 157 0.55 10.22 -12.64
CA ARG A 157 1.03 10.33 -11.27
C ARG A 157 1.62 11.71 -11.00
N ASN A 158 1.16 12.34 -9.93
CA ASN A 158 1.73 13.58 -9.42
C ASN A 158 1.84 13.53 -7.89
N ASP A 159 3.07 13.36 -7.39
CA ASP A 159 3.33 13.22 -5.96
C ASP A 159 2.96 14.50 -5.17
N GLU A 160 3.06 15.68 -5.79
CA GLU A 160 2.74 16.96 -5.15
C GLU A 160 1.23 17.14 -4.99
N ARG A 161 0.45 16.82 -6.05
CA ARG A 161 -1.02 16.78 -6.00
C ARG A 161 -1.50 15.83 -4.89
N PHE A 162 -0.93 14.63 -4.83
CA PHE A 162 -1.26 13.67 -3.79
C PHE A 162 -0.96 14.22 -2.39
N LEU A 163 0.23 14.76 -2.15
CA LEU A 163 0.62 15.26 -0.83
C LEU A 163 -0.21 16.45 -0.38
N VAL A 164 -0.50 17.39 -1.27
CA VAL A 164 -1.34 18.55 -0.96
C VAL A 164 -2.77 18.12 -0.63
N THR A 165 -3.38 17.27 -1.46
CA THR A 165 -4.74 16.77 -1.18
C THR A 165 -4.80 15.93 0.09
N PHE A 166 -3.80 15.09 0.35
CA PHE A 166 -3.68 14.32 1.58
C PHE A 166 -3.58 15.23 2.80
N PHE A 167 -2.74 16.25 2.76
CA PHE A 167 -2.61 17.20 3.86
C PHE A 167 -3.94 17.93 4.14
N LEU A 168 -4.57 18.50 3.10
CA LEU A 168 -5.79 19.27 3.26
C LEU A 168 -6.95 18.42 3.81
N LEU A 169 -7.14 17.20 3.28
CA LEU A 169 -8.31 16.38 3.62
C LEU A 169 -8.03 15.42 4.80
N ARG A 170 -6.94 14.66 4.76
CA ARG A 170 -6.64 13.64 5.78
C ARG A 170 -5.93 14.17 7.02
N ILE A 171 -5.35 15.37 6.96
CA ILE A 171 -4.72 16.01 8.14
C ILE A 171 -5.56 17.18 8.64
N LEU A 172 -5.72 18.23 7.84
CA LEU A 172 -6.38 19.46 8.28
C LEU A 172 -7.89 19.28 8.51
N PHE A 173 -8.63 18.85 7.49
CA PHE A 173 -10.07 18.63 7.61
C PHE A 173 -10.39 17.54 8.64
N HIS A 174 -9.61 16.44 8.66
CA HIS A 174 -9.70 15.40 9.68
C HIS A 174 -9.56 15.95 11.11
N ALA A 175 -8.56 16.81 11.36
CA ALA A 175 -8.36 17.42 12.68
C ALA A 175 -9.52 18.34 13.09
N ILE A 176 -10.08 19.10 12.14
CA ILE A 176 -11.26 19.93 12.37
C ILE A 176 -12.45 19.06 12.79
N LEU A 177 -12.73 17.99 12.02
CA LEU A 177 -13.83 17.07 12.33
C LEU A 177 -13.64 16.35 13.68
N LEU A 178 -12.40 15.95 13.99
CA LEU A 178 -12.06 15.34 15.28
C LEU A 178 -12.32 16.30 16.45
N ILE A 179 -11.84 17.55 16.35
CA ILE A 179 -12.07 18.56 17.39
C ILE A 179 -13.57 18.80 17.54
N ASP A 180 -14.31 18.89 16.44
CA ASP A 180 -15.75 19.13 16.50
C ASP A 180 -16.48 17.96 17.17
N CYS A 181 -16.15 16.71 16.85
CA CYS A 181 -16.71 15.52 17.51
C CYS A 181 -16.31 15.42 19.00
N ALA A 182 -15.15 15.95 19.40
CA ALA A 182 -14.68 15.93 20.78
C ALA A 182 -15.38 16.96 21.68
N ARG A 183 -16.02 17.98 21.10
CA ARG A 183 -16.69 19.04 21.87
C ARG A 183 -17.85 18.48 22.70
N PRO A 184 -18.06 18.97 23.93
CA PRO A 184 -19.21 18.55 24.75
C PRO A 184 -20.56 18.73 24.04
N SER A 185 -20.76 19.82 23.30
CA SER A 185 -21.98 20.07 22.53
C SER A 185 -22.24 19.01 21.47
N SER A 186 -21.20 18.57 20.77
CA SER A 186 -21.28 17.53 19.75
C SER A 186 -21.48 16.14 20.36
N ARG A 187 -20.93 15.89 21.55
CA ARG A 187 -21.15 14.63 22.26
C ARG A 187 -22.60 14.49 22.73
N LEU A 188 -23.21 15.58 23.21
CA LEU A 188 -24.62 15.58 23.64
C LEU A 188 -25.57 15.17 22.51
N ILE A 189 -25.31 15.58 21.27
CA ILE A 189 -26.12 15.20 20.09
C ILE A 189 -25.79 13.80 19.54
N THR A 190 -24.73 13.17 20.03
CA THR A 190 -24.34 11.78 19.71
C THR A 190 -24.53 10.84 20.90
N ASP A 191 -25.50 11.11 21.77
CA ASP A 191 -25.82 10.32 22.96
C ASP A 191 -24.62 10.15 23.92
N ASP A 192 -23.86 11.22 24.12
CA ASP A 192 -22.62 11.27 24.91
C ASP A 192 -21.52 10.28 24.47
N SER A 193 -21.63 9.74 23.25
CA SER A 193 -20.72 8.75 22.71
C SER A 193 -19.32 9.31 22.46
N TRP A 194 -18.30 8.64 23.00
CA TRP A 194 -16.91 8.88 22.66
C TRP A 194 -16.45 8.18 21.38
N MET A 195 -17.32 7.35 20.80
CA MET A 195 -16.95 6.49 19.67
C MET A 195 -16.42 7.28 18.46
N PRO A 196 -17.10 8.33 17.95
CA PRO A 196 -16.59 9.09 16.81
C PRO A 196 -15.21 9.69 17.09
N THR A 197 -15.02 10.25 18.28
CA THR A 197 -13.77 10.89 18.71
C THR A 197 -12.62 9.89 18.79
N ILE A 198 -12.82 8.73 19.41
CA ILE A 198 -11.78 7.69 19.54
C ILE A 198 -11.37 7.18 18.16
N LEU A 199 -12.34 6.89 17.29
CA LEU A 199 -12.06 6.35 15.96
C LEU A 199 -11.38 7.37 15.04
N LEU A 200 -11.83 8.63 15.07
CA LEU A 200 -11.16 9.71 14.36
C LEU A 200 -9.76 9.93 14.91
N ALA A 201 -9.52 9.84 16.22
CA ALA A 201 -8.18 9.97 16.79
C ALA A 201 -7.25 8.84 16.32
N LEU A 202 -7.71 7.59 16.35
CA LEU A 202 -6.95 6.42 15.89
C LEU A 202 -6.64 6.50 14.38
N SER A 203 -7.65 6.84 13.57
CA SER A 203 -7.49 7.06 12.13
C SER A 203 -6.55 8.25 11.83
N GLY A 204 -6.66 9.33 12.60
CA GLY A 204 -5.81 10.50 12.48
C GLY A 204 -4.33 10.19 12.77
N ALA A 205 -4.06 9.40 13.81
CA ALA A 205 -2.69 8.95 14.09
C ALA A 205 -2.09 8.14 12.93
N LEU A 206 -2.89 7.27 12.31
CA LEU A 206 -2.50 6.52 11.12
C LEU A 206 -2.23 7.45 9.93
N HIS A 207 -3.12 8.43 9.68
CA HIS A 207 -2.95 9.43 8.61
C HIS A 207 -1.68 10.26 8.78
N VAL A 208 -1.38 10.71 10.00
CA VAL A 208 -0.13 11.44 10.30
C VAL A 208 1.09 10.56 10.00
N SER A 209 1.05 9.28 10.39
CA SER A 209 2.14 8.34 10.11
C SER A 209 2.38 8.14 8.62
N TRP A 210 1.31 8.03 7.83
CA TRP A 210 1.36 7.88 6.37
C TRP A 210 1.83 9.16 5.68
N PHE A 211 1.32 10.32 6.10
CA PHE A 211 1.76 11.61 5.56
C PHE A 211 3.25 11.83 5.78
N ARG A 212 3.75 11.52 6.98
CA ARG A 212 5.19 11.57 7.27
C ARG A 212 5.98 10.64 6.35
N GLY A 213 5.50 9.42 6.11
CA GLY A 213 6.13 8.47 5.18
C GLY A 213 6.16 9.00 3.73
N GLY A 214 5.02 9.51 3.25
CA GLY A 214 4.89 10.10 1.92
C GLY A 214 5.80 11.31 1.72
N LEU A 215 5.81 12.24 2.68
CA LEU A 215 6.64 13.45 2.65
C LEU A 215 8.13 13.11 2.65
N ASN A 216 8.57 12.20 3.53
CA ASN A 216 9.96 11.77 3.58
C ASN A 216 10.41 11.12 2.26
N GLY A 217 9.57 10.27 1.68
CA GLY A 217 9.87 9.65 0.40
C GLY A 217 9.94 10.67 -0.75
N TYR A 218 9.04 11.66 -0.77
CA TYR A 218 9.08 12.75 -1.74
C TYR A 218 10.34 13.61 -1.62
N LEU A 219 10.71 14.03 -0.41
CA LEU A 219 11.92 14.79 -0.16
C LEU A 219 13.18 14.01 -0.57
N LYS A 220 13.22 12.71 -0.29
CA LYS A 220 14.31 11.82 -0.71
C LYS A 220 14.45 11.77 -2.23
N ARG A 221 13.35 11.60 -2.98
CA ARG A 221 13.37 11.60 -4.46
C ARG A 221 13.85 12.93 -5.02
N ARG A 222 13.34 14.06 -4.50
CA ARG A 222 13.81 15.39 -4.92
C ARG A 222 15.29 15.61 -4.64
N ALA A 223 15.82 15.10 -3.53
CA ALA A 223 17.25 15.18 -3.24
C ALA A 223 18.08 14.36 -4.23
N THR A 224 17.63 13.15 -4.60
CA THR A 224 18.33 12.32 -5.60
C THR A 224 18.26 12.89 -7.01
N ASP A 225 17.17 13.54 -7.38
CA ASP A 225 17.05 14.15 -8.72
C ASP A 225 17.97 15.37 -8.83
N LYS A 226 18.06 16.17 -7.76
CA LYS A 226 19.02 17.28 -7.68
C LYS A 226 20.47 16.80 -7.75
N SER A 227 20.83 15.69 -7.09
CA SER A 227 22.21 15.17 -7.15
C SER A 227 22.56 14.61 -8.52
N LYS A 228 21.63 13.91 -9.18
CA LYS A 228 21.79 13.43 -10.57
C LYS A 228 21.95 14.59 -11.55
N SER A 229 21.14 15.64 -11.42
CA SER A 229 21.25 16.85 -12.26
C SER A 229 22.61 17.55 -12.08
N LYS A 230 23.07 17.73 -10.84
CA LYS A 230 24.41 18.30 -10.56
C LYS A 230 25.56 17.46 -11.10
N SER A 231 25.47 16.12 -10.98
CA SER A 231 26.46 15.20 -11.55
C SER A 231 26.51 15.29 -13.08
N LYS A 232 25.34 15.41 -13.74
CA LYS A 232 25.24 15.58 -15.19
C LYS A 232 25.82 16.92 -15.65
N ALA A 233 25.51 18.01 -14.96
CA ALA A 233 26.11 19.32 -15.25
C ALA A 233 27.64 19.26 -15.14
N LYS A 234 28.16 18.67 -14.05
CA LYS A 234 29.62 18.53 -13.85
C LYS A 234 30.30 17.67 -14.93
N ARG A 235 29.62 16.66 -15.50
CA ARG A 235 30.15 15.85 -16.62
C ARG A 235 30.17 16.60 -17.94
N LEU A 236 29.23 17.51 -18.18
CA LEU A 236 29.23 18.35 -19.37
C LEU A 236 30.34 19.42 -19.32
N ASP A 237 30.73 19.83 -18.12
CA ASP A 237 31.84 20.77 -17.92
C ASP A 237 33.25 20.10 -18.00
N GLU A 238 33.33 18.77 -18.23
CA GLU A 238 34.62 18.08 -18.45
C GLU A 238 34.99 18.12 -19.95
N PRO A 239 36.09 18.80 -20.35
CA PRO A 239 36.44 19.05 -21.76
C PRO A 239 36.69 17.76 -22.60
N LEU A 240 36.88 16.62 -21.92
CA LEU A 240 37.03 15.29 -22.51
C LEU A 240 35.72 14.73 -23.09
N VAL A 241 34.57 15.14 -22.55
CA VAL A 241 33.25 14.70 -23.04
C VAL A 241 32.89 15.46 -24.31
N ASP A 242 33.22 16.75 -24.40
CA ASP A 242 33.08 17.54 -25.62
C ASP A 242 33.95 17.01 -26.77
N THR A 243 35.17 16.53 -26.47
CA THR A 243 36.03 15.91 -27.48
C THR A 243 35.48 14.57 -27.97
N ALA A 244 34.86 13.78 -27.09
CA ALA A 244 34.23 12.51 -27.45
C ALA A 244 32.92 12.70 -28.25
N ILE A 245 32.10 13.70 -27.89
CA ILE A 245 30.88 14.07 -28.62
C ILE A 245 31.21 14.63 -30.01
N ALA A 246 32.30 15.39 -30.15
CA ALA A 246 32.79 15.85 -31.44
C ALA A 246 33.27 14.71 -32.36
N PHE A 247 33.72 13.59 -31.78
CA PHE A 247 34.18 12.42 -32.53
C PHE A 247 33.04 11.44 -32.90
N ASP A 248 32.01 11.31 -32.06
CA ASP A 248 30.84 10.47 -32.34
C ASP A 248 29.54 11.05 -31.74
N PRO A 249 28.65 11.62 -32.58
CA PRO A 249 27.40 12.22 -32.12
C PRO A 249 26.33 11.19 -31.68
N THR A 250 26.52 9.89 -31.94
CA THR A 250 25.54 8.86 -31.55
C THR A 250 25.59 8.48 -30.06
N VAL A 251 26.61 8.93 -29.34
CA VAL A 251 26.81 8.68 -27.90
C VAL A 251 25.73 9.34 -27.03
N LEU A 252 25.08 10.41 -27.50
CA LEU A 252 24.07 11.13 -26.71
C LEU A 252 22.78 10.33 -26.52
N ASP A 253 22.40 9.51 -27.50
CA ASP A 253 21.06 8.89 -27.57
C ASP A 253 20.90 7.70 -26.60
N SER A 254 22.02 7.09 -26.19
CA SER A 254 22.04 5.94 -25.27
C SER A 254 22.05 6.31 -23.78
N THR A 255 22.08 7.61 -23.43
CA THR A 255 22.21 8.09 -22.04
C THR A 255 20.97 8.76 -21.45
N LEU A 256 19.87 8.85 -22.22
CA LEU A 256 18.61 9.38 -21.73
C LEU A 256 17.86 8.33 -20.90
N PRO A 257 17.59 8.56 -19.60
CA PRO A 257 16.86 7.60 -18.79
C PRO A 257 15.36 7.64 -19.11
N LEU A 258 14.74 6.46 -19.15
CA LEU A 258 13.29 6.31 -19.08
C LEU A 258 12.75 6.91 -17.76
N PRO A 259 11.47 7.36 -17.73
CA PRO A 259 10.82 7.86 -16.52
C PRO A 259 10.95 6.85 -15.37
N GLY A 260 11.16 7.36 -14.14
CA GLY A 260 11.42 6.57 -12.94
C GLY A 260 10.44 5.39 -12.77
N THR A 261 10.98 4.22 -12.42
CA THR A 261 10.20 2.99 -12.36
C THR A 261 9.19 3.00 -11.20
N PRO A 262 8.04 2.32 -11.33
CA PRO A 262 6.93 2.33 -10.35
C PRO A 262 7.21 1.72 -8.97
N GLU A 263 8.42 1.18 -8.76
CA GLU A 263 8.83 0.42 -7.57
C GLU A 263 9.07 1.34 -6.35
N ASP A 264 9.46 2.61 -6.56
CA ASP A 264 9.97 3.51 -5.51
C ASP A 264 8.90 4.33 -4.77
N SER A 265 7.65 3.85 -4.75
CA SER A 265 6.55 4.59 -4.11
C SER A 265 6.55 4.38 -2.58
N PRO A 266 6.74 5.42 -1.76
CA PRO A 266 6.86 5.34 -0.29
C PRO A 266 5.50 5.17 0.40
N LEU A 267 4.41 5.24 -0.37
CA LEU A 267 3.05 4.93 0.08
C LEU A 267 2.74 3.44 -0.06
N VAL A 268 3.69 2.66 -0.60
CA VAL A 268 3.76 1.24 -0.27
C VAL A 268 4.11 1.20 1.21
N THR A 269 3.08 1.00 2.03
CA THR A 269 3.23 0.69 3.45
C THR A 269 4.27 -0.42 3.56
N PRO A 270 5.24 -0.33 4.47
CA PRO A 270 6.37 -1.25 4.52
C PRO A 270 5.85 -2.69 4.44
N TYR A 271 6.20 -3.34 3.34
CA TYR A 271 5.93 -4.75 3.11
C TYR A 271 6.49 -5.50 4.32
N THR A 272 5.62 -6.08 5.13
CA THR A 272 6.02 -7.15 6.04
C THR A 272 5.99 -8.39 5.15
N PRO A 273 7.13 -9.02 4.82
CA PRO A 273 7.10 -10.26 4.07
C PRO A 273 6.32 -11.27 4.89
N SER A 274 5.09 -11.60 4.50
CA SER A 274 4.40 -12.78 5.01
C SER A 274 4.98 -14.00 4.31
N GLN A 275 6.28 -14.25 4.53
CA GLN A 275 6.88 -15.56 4.28
C GLN A 275 6.94 -16.29 5.61
N THR A 276 5.83 -16.93 5.97
CA THR A 276 5.93 -18.25 6.60
C THR A 276 5.81 -19.26 5.47
N PRO A 277 6.82 -20.11 5.23
CA PRO A 277 6.63 -21.24 4.34
C PRO A 277 5.77 -22.26 5.10
N MET A 278 4.46 -22.26 4.85
CA MET A 278 3.71 -23.51 4.98
C MET A 278 3.86 -24.27 3.67
N THR A 279 5.03 -24.88 3.48
CA THR A 279 5.18 -26.02 2.59
C THR A 279 4.63 -27.24 3.33
N LEU A 280 3.33 -27.46 3.18
CA LEU A 280 2.74 -28.77 3.42
C LEU A 280 1.74 -29.04 2.29
N ARG A 281 2.32 -29.25 1.11
CA ARG A 281 1.68 -29.94 0.01
C ARG A 281 2.67 -30.97 -0.49
N ASP A 282 2.42 -32.23 -0.15
CA ASP A 282 2.24 -33.34 -1.09
C ASP A 282 2.04 -34.64 -0.31
N SER A 283 1.22 -35.55 -0.87
CA SER A 283 0.61 -36.77 -0.27
C SER A 283 -0.75 -36.47 0.38
N TYR A 284 -1.91 -36.85 -0.16
CA TYR A 284 -2.25 -38.10 -0.83
C TYR A 284 -3.30 -37.90 -1.94
N ILE A 285 -3.10 -38.65 -3.01
CA ILE A 285 -4.08 -39.02 -4.03
C ILE A 285 -5.14 -39.90 -3.35
N PHE A 286 -6.41 -39.47 -3.34
CA PHE A 286 -7.52 -40.35 -3.00
C PHE A 286 -7.98 -41.08 -4.26
N THR A 287 -7.50 -42.31 -4.41
CA THR A 287 -8.14 -43.33 -5.24
C THR A 287 -8.32 -44.57 -4.37
N ASN A 288 -9.58 -45.01 -4.27
CA ASN A 288 -10.07 -46.25 -3.63
C ASN A 288 -10.07 -46.30 -2.08
N LEU A 289 -11.26 -46.19 -1.51
CA LEU A 289 -11.57 -46.53 -0.12
C LEU A 289 -12.26 -47.90 -0.06
N PRO A 290 -11.66 -48.93 0.55
CA PRO A 290 -12.41 -49.99 1.22
C PRO A 290 -12.69 -49.57 2.67
N ALA A 291 -13.86 -49.97 3.18
CA ALA A 291 -14.32 -49.66 4.53
C ALA A 291 -13.49 -50.36 5.61
N LEU A 292 -13.01 -49.63 6.62
CA LEU A 292 -12.45 -50.15 7.87
C LEU A 292 -12.69 -49.17 9.05
N PRO A 293 -12.60 -49.64 10.31
CA PRO A 293 -13.57 -49.36 11.38
C PRO A 293 -13.19 -48.21 12.32
N ALA A 294 -14.12 -47.88 13.22
CA ALA A 294 -14.05 -46.79 14.19
C ALA A 294 -12.80 -46.81 15.09
N ILE A 295 -12.16 -45.65 15.24
CA ILE A 295 -11.05 -45.37 16.18
C ILE A 295 -11.56 -44.38 17.24
N PRO A 296 -11.25 -44.58 18.53
CA PRO A 296 -11.79 -43.78 19.63
C PRO A 296 -11.09 -42.42 19.77
N ALA A 297 -11.87 -41.44 20.23
CA ALA A 297 -11.42 -40.09 20.53
C ALA A 297 -10.54 -40.06 21.79
N ILE A 298 -9.40 -39.37 21.72
CA ILE A 298 -8.79 -38.46 22.71
C ILE A 298 -7.57 -37.83 22.03
N ILE A 299 -7.64 -36.54 21.70
CA ILE A 299 -6.47 -35.70 21.39
C ILE A 299 -6.52 -34.55 22.39
N SER A 300 -5.58 -34.53 23.33
CA SER A 300 -5.38 -33.43 24.27
C SER A 300 -4.73 -32.25 23.54
N LEU A 301 -5.46 -31.14 23.42
CA LEU A 301 -4.92 -29.87 22.94
C LEU A 301 -3.98 -29.26 24.00
N PRO A 302 -2.86 -28.62 23.60
CA PRO A 302 -1.98 -27.91 24.52
C PRO A 302 -2.67 -26.65 25.08
N THR A 303 -2.54 -26.45 26.40
CA THR A 303 -3.08 -25.31 27.14
C THR A 303 -2.42 -24.01 26.70
N ILE A 304 -3.23 -23.04 26.25
CA ILE A 304 -2.79 -21.68 25.95
C ILE A 304 -2.64 -20.92 27.29
N PRO A 305 -1.52 -20.19 27.52
CA PRO A 305 -1.32 -19.45 28.75
C PRO A 305 -2.31 -18.27 28.89
N PRO A 306 -2.68 -17.88 30.12
CA PRO A 306 -3.64 -16.81 30.39
C PRO A 306 -3.09 -15.43 30.02
N LEU A 307 -4.00 -14.55 29.59
CA LEU A 307 -3.72 -13.18 29.13
C LEU A 307 -3.00 -12.29 30.17
N SER A 308 -3.01 -12.69 31.44
CA SER A 308 -2.36 -11.98 32.56
C SER A 308 -0.83 -12.03 32.53
N GLU A 309 -0.22 -12.94 31.75
CA GLU A 309 1.24 -13.05 31.64
C GLU A 309 1.84 -12.21 30.50
N LEU A 310 1.01 -11.58 29.64
CA LEU A 310 1.47 -10.61 28.66
C LEU A 310 1.68 -9.23 29.32
N THR A 311 2.83 -9.06 29.96
CA THR A 311 3.27 -7.71 30.35
C THR A 311 3.56 -6.88 29.10
N ALA A 312 3.23 -5.58 29.14
CA ALA A 312 3.53 -4.64 28.04
C ALA A 312 5.03 -4.61 27.68
N ALA A 313 5.91 -4.96 28.62
CA ALA A 313 7.33 -5.17 28.40
C ALA A 313 7.61 -6.38 27.50
N GLY A 314 7.01 -7.54 27.79
CA GLY A 314 7.16 -8.75 26.99
C GLY A 314 6.66 -8.60 25.55
N PHE A 315 5.54 -7.89 25.34
CA PHE A 315 5.07 -7.58 23.99
C PHE A 315 6.02 -6.62 23.25
N LYS A 316 6.50 -5.57 23.93
CA LYS A 316 7.44 -4.60 23.35
C LYS A 316 8.77 -5.25 22.99
N ASP A 317 9.28 -6.15 23.81
CA ASP A 317 10.53 -6.87 23.58
C ASP A 317 10.37 -7.94 22.48
N ALA A 318 9.22 -8.63 22.42
CA ALA A 318 8.91 -9.53 21.32
C ALA A 318 8.81 -8.80 19.96
N VAL A 319 8.18 -7.62 19.94
CA VAL A 319 8.11 -6.77 18.74
C VAL A 319 9.50 -6.24 18.36
N ARG A 320 10.31 -5.82 19.33
CA ARG A 320 11.68 -5.32 19.10
C ARG A 320 12.59 -6.41 18.57
N ASN A 321 12.59 -7.60 19.16
CA ASN A 321 13.39 -8.74 18.71
C ASN A 321 13.02 -9.16 17.29
N ARG A 322 11.72 -9.19 16.98
CA ARG A 322 11.24 -9.51 15.63
C ARG A 322 11.62 -8.43 14.61
N TRP A 323 11.65 -7.17 15.02
CA TRP A 323 12.09 -6.04 14.19
C TRP A 323 13.60 -6.09 13.91
N GLU A 324 14.41 -6.40 14.91
CA GLU A 324 15.88 -6.55 14.75
C GLU A 324 16.23 -7.78 13.90
N GLU A 325 15.49 -8.88 14.03
CA GLU A 325 15.63 -10.06 13.17
C GLU A 325 15.34 -9.74 11.69
N GLN A 326 14.25 -9.00 11.42
CA GLN A 326 13.93 -8.53 10.07
C GLN A 326 15.01 -7.60 9.52
N ARG A 327 15.53 -6.68 10.34
CA ARG A 327 16.63 -5.77 9.97
C ARG A 327 17.91 -6.52 9.60
N GLY A 328 18.25 -7.58 10.33
CA GLY A 328 19.40 -8.44 10.05
C GLY A 328 19.30 -9.21 8.73
N ARG A 329 18.07 -9.58 8.32
CA ARG A 329 17.83 -10.21 7.01
C ARG A 329 17.98 -9.23 5.85
N PHE A 330 17.63 -7.95 6.05
CA PHE A 330 17.85 -6.91 5.04
C PHE A 330 19.34 -6.58 4.83
N THR A 331 20.16 -6.58 5.88
CA THR A 331 21.61 -6.39 5.75
C THR A 331 22.30 -7.59 5.12
N ARG A 332 21.82 -8.82 5.34
CA ARG A 332 22.36 -10.02 4.65
C ARG A 332 21.88 -10.16 3.21
N GLY A 333 20.65 -9.73 2.88
CA GLY A 333 20.11 -9.78 1.51
C GLY A 333 20.77 -8.80 0.53
N GLY A 334 21.46 -7.77 1.02
CA GLY A 334 22.24 -6.84 0.19
C GLY A 334 23.62 -7.34 -0.25
N ALA A 335 24.09 -8.49 0.26
CA ALA A 335 25.43 -9.01 0.01
C ALA A 335 25.54 -9.99 -1.18
N LEU A 336 24.43 -10.36 -1.82
CA LEU A 336 24.40 -11.31 -2.95
C LEU A 336 24.21 -10.67 -4.34
N GLY A 337 24.14 -9.34 -4.42
CA GLY A 337 24.06 -8.60 -5.70
C GLY A 337 25.42 -8.20 -6.31
N GLY A 338 26.53 -8.66 -5.73
CA GLY A 338 27.90 -8.24 -6.09
C GLY A 338 28.75 -9.34 -6.71
N LEU A 339 28.21 -10.15 -7.62
CA LEU A 339 29.00 -11.09 -8.43
C LEU A 339 28.76 -10.84 -9.91
N GLY A 340 29.62 -10.02 -10.52
CA GLY A 340 29.59 -9.80 -11.96
C GLY A 340 30.32 -8.54 -12.39
N LEU A 341 31.65 -8.53 -12.28
CA LEU A 341 32.59 -7.84 -13.17
C LEU A 341 34.02 -8.10 -12.67
N ARG A 342 34.56 -9.24 -13.07
CA ARG A 342 35.95 -9.64 -12.83
C ARG A 342 36.86 -8.79 -13.74
N ARG A 343 37.30 -7.65 -13.22
CA ARG A 343 38.34 -6.80 -13.80
C ARG A 343 39.65 -7.60 -13.87
N ARG A 344 40.08 -7.95 -15.07
CA ARG A 344 41.35 -8.59 -15.39
C ARG A 344 42.47 -7.60 -15.04
N LYS A 345 43.13 -7.78 -13.89
CA LYS A 345 44.32 -7.04 -13.50
C LYS A 345 45.50 -7.66 -14.24
N GLY A 346 46.11 -6.88 -15.14
CA GLY A 346 47.36 -7.23 -15.80
C GLY A 346 48.44 -7.52 -14.76
N LYS A 347 49.15 -8.62 -14.99
CA LYS A 347 50.34 -9.00 -14.24
C LYS A 347 51.50 -8.56 -15.14
N ASP A 348 52.30 -7.63 -14.66
CA ASP A 348 53.54 -7.23 -15.31
C ASP A 348 54.45 -8.45 -15.36
N THR A 349 54.69 -8.96 -16.57
CA THR A 349 55.72 -9.96 -16.84
C THR A 349 56.87 -9.20 -17.50
N GLU A 350 57.91 -8.98 -16.72
CA GLU A 350 59.21 -8.49 -17.17
C GLU A 350 59.71 -9.41 -18.29
N THR A 351 59.70 -8.90 -19.52
CA THR A 351 60.17 -9.63 -20.70
C THR A 351 61.64 -9.27 -20.88
N GLN A 352 62.53 -10.16 -20.44
CA GLN A 352 63.95 -10.10 -20.84
C GLN A 352 64.03 -10.39 -22.34
N VAL A 353 64.39 -9.37 -23.11
CA VAL A 353 64.72 -9.48 -24.53
C VAL A 353 66.11 -10.08 -24.63
N LEU A 354 66.19 -11.39 -24.90
CA LEU A 354 67.40 -12.05 -25.34
C LEU A 354 67.51 -11.81 -26.85
N VAL A 355 68.47 -10.96 -27.22
CA VAL A 355 68.89 -10.74 -28.60
C VAL A 355 69.54 -12.03 -29.09
N GLN A 356 68.84 -12.76 -29.96
CA GLN A 356 69.40 -13.88 -30.70
C GLN A 356 69.88 -13.32 -32.04
N GLU A 357 71.20 -13.18 -32.18
CA GLU A 357 71.84 -12.91 -33.46
C GLU A 357 71.57 -14.08 -34.40
N VAL A 358 70.94 -13.80 -35.54
CA VAL A 358 70.78 -14.75 -36.64
C VAL A 358 71.95 -14.51 -37.58
N GLU A 359 72.93 -15.42 -37.53
CA GLU A 359 74.01 -15.54 -38.50
C GLU A 359 73.42 -16.09 -39.80
N VAL A 360 73.47 -15.28 -40.87
CA VAL A 360 73.00 -15.65 -42.21
C VAL A 360 74.21 -16.13 -42.99
N ASP A 361 74.37 -17.45 -43.11
CA ASP A 361 75.30 -18.06 -44.04
C ASP A 361 74.77 -17.85 -45.47
N VAL A 362 75.53 -17.09 -46.26
CA VAL A 362 75.32 -16.90 -47.70
C VAL A 362 76.13 -17.97 -48.42
N GLU A 363 75.46 -19.05 -48.83
CA GLU A 363 76.01 -20.02 -49.78
C GLU A 363 76.04 -19.40 -51.18
N ILE A 364 77.24 -19.20 -51.71
CA ILE A 364 77.50 -18.77 -53.08
C ILE A 364 77.71 -20.05 -53.89
N GLU A 365 76.72 -20.44 -54.70
CA GLU A 365 76.91 -21.43 -55.77
C GLU A 365 77.63 -20.77 -56.95
N GLY A 366 78.74 -21.38 -57.35
CA GLY A 366 79.50 -21.11 -58.58
C GLY A 366 80.10 -22.40 -59.09
#